data_AF-A0A7J6WL48-F1
#
_entry.id   AF-A0A7J6WL48-F1
#
_cell.length_a   1.000
_cell.length_b   1.000
_cell.length_c   1.000
_cell.angle_alpha   90.00
_cell.angle_beta   90.00
_cell.angle_gamma   90.00
#
_symmetry.space_group_name_H-M   'P 1'
#
loop_
_entity.id
_entity.type
_entity.pdbx_description
1 polymer ?
#
loop_
_entity_poly.entity_id
_entity_poly.type
_entity_poly.pdbx_seq_one_letter_code
_entity_poly.pdbx_strand_id
1 'polypeptide(L)'
;MGASLSNLTTTYGTSDSSSGRIGLGDIPENCVACVFMYLTPPEICNLARLNRAFRGAASSDSVWESKLPSNYLYLLHLLHINSTSSLSKKDIFALLSRPLPFDDHGNKDFWLDRVTGGVCMSISAKAMSITGIEDRRYWNWIPTDESRFHVIAYLQQIWWFELDGAVKFPFPAGVYTLSFRLHLGRFSRRLGRRVCRFEHTHGWEIKPVRFELSTSDGQQASCEVCLDEPDCDDTYTNHKRGCWIDYKVGEFVVNESEAITEVRFSMKQIDCTHSKGGLCVDAVFIVPSGLKGRRRRDIMK
;
A
#
# COMPACT_ATOMS: atom_id res chain seq x y z
N MET A 1 -13.73 -26.18 -38.92
CA MET A 1 -14.63 -26.79 -37.91
C MET A 1 -15.07 -25.65 -37.01
N GLY A 2 -16.18 -24.95 -37.24
CA GLY A 2 -17.58 -25.40 -37.16
C GLY A 2 -18.18 -24.88 -35.84
N ALA A 3 -18.65 -23.62 -35.82
CA ALA A 3 -20.05 -23.18 -35.59
C ALA A 3 -20.54 -23.37 -34.12
N SER A 4 -21.16 -22.39 -33.45
CA SER A 4 -22.37 -21.69 -33.87
C SER A 4 -22.63 -20.45 -32.99
N LEU A 5 -22.86 -19.28 -33.62
CA LEU A 5 -23.60 -18.16 -33.03
C LEU A 5 -24.90 -18.05 -33.80
N SER A 6 -26.00 -18.43 -33.16
CA SER A 6 -27.34 -18.37 -33.74
C SER A 6 -27.85 -16.93 -33.76
N ASN A 7 -27.70 -16.27 -34.92
CA ASN A 7 -28.49 -15.13 -35.34
C ASN A 7 -29.71 -15.66 -36.10
N LEU A 8 -30.91 -15.55 -35.52
CA LEU A 8 -32.18 -15.76 -36.22
C LEU A 8 -33.25 -14.85 -35.63
N THR A 9 -33.59 -13.78 -36.35
CA THR A 9 -35.00 -13.43 -36.63
C THR A 9 -35.06 -12.68 -37.95
N THR A 10 -35.61 -13.40 -38.91
CA THR A 10 -36.14 -13.09 -40.24
C THR A 10 -36.84 -11.74 -40.39
N THR A 11 -36.49 -11.04 -41.47
CA THR A 11 -37.21 -9.93 -42.08
C THR A 11 -38.12 -10.45 -43.20
N TYR A 12 -39.42 -10.19 -43.12
CA TYR A 12 -40.31 -10.06 -44.27
C TYR A 12 -41.14 -8.79 -44.07
N GLY A 13 -41.15 -7.96 -45.12
CA GLY A 13 -41.44 -6.54 -45.03
C GLY A 13 -42.91 -6.16 -44.88
N THR A 14 -43.10 -5.07 -44.15
CA THR A 14 -44.09 -4.01 -44.37
C THR A 14 -43.53 -2.76 -43.70
N SER A 15 -43.63 -1.62 -44.36
CA SER A 15 -43.15 -0.31 -43.89
C SER A 15 -43.73 0.06 -42.53
N ASP A 16 -42.90 0.07 -41.49
CA ASP A 16 -43.05 1.00 -40.36
C ASP A 16 -41.75 1.11 -39.57
N SER A 17 -41.41 2.35 -39.21
CA SER A 17 -40.30 2.85 -38.38
C SER A 17 -39.19 1.85 -37.97
N SER A 18 -37.95 2.18 -38.36
CA SER A 18 -36.74 1.60 -37.77
C SER A 18 -36.74 1.82 -36.25
N SER A 19 -37.30 0.87 -35.50
CA SER A 19 -37.14 0.76 -34.07
C SER A 19 -35.69 0.36 -33.83
N GLY A 20 -34.80 1.36 -33.87
CA GLY A 20 -33.39 1.21 -33.56
C GLY A 20 -33.28 0.53 -32.20
N ARG A 21 -32.64 -0.63 -32.15
CA ARG A 21 -32.42 -1.33 -30.89
C ARG A 21 -31.64 -0.40 -29.97
N ILE A 22 -32.31 0.11 -28.93
CA ILE A 22 -31.69 0.94 -27.90
C ILE A 22 -30.60 0.08 -27.24
N GLY A 23 -29.36 0.50 -27.42
CA GLY A 23 -28.17 -0.15 -26.87
C GLY A 23 -27.64 0.58 -25.65
N LEU A 24 -26.68 -0.04 -24.96
CA LEU A 24 -25.96 0.59 -23.84
C LEU A 24 -25.23 1.90 -24.25
N GLY A 25 -24.98 2.10 -25.54
CA GLY A 25 -24.37 3.33 -26.07
C GLY A 25 -25.32 4.52 -26.16
N ASP A 26 -26.63 4.30 -26.05
CA ASP A 26 -27.66 5.35 -26.12
C ASP A 26 -28.02 5.91 -24.74
N ILE A 27 -27.41 5.37 -23.67
CA ILE A 27 -27.61 5.86 -22.30
C ILE A 27 -26.93 7.23 -22.14
N PRO A 28 -27.63 8.26 -21.63
CA PRO A 28 -27.02 9.55 -21.35
C PRO A 28 -25.81 9.46 -20.40
N GLU A 29 -24.75 10.22 -20.70
CA GLU A 29 -23.49 10.16 -19.95
C GLU A 29 -23.67 10.49 -18.45
N ASN A 30 -24.59 11.40 -18.12
CA ASN A 30 -24.92 11.76 -16.74
C ASN A 30 -25.53 10.57 -15.98
N CYS A 31 -26.36 9.75 -16.62
CA CYS A 31 -26.91 8.54 -16.00
C CYS A 31 -25.81 7.51 -15.74
N VAL A 32 -24.89 7.33 -16.68
CA VAL A 32 -23.74 6.43 -16.51
C VAL A 32 -22.79 6.94 -15.41
N ALA A 33 -22.57 8.26 -15.33
CA ALA A 33 -21.75 8.86 -14.28
C ALA A 33 -22.30 8.59 -12.87
N CYS A 34 -23.63 8.64 -12.68
CA CYS A 34 -24.25 8.26 -11.41
C CYS A 34 -23.94 6.81 -11.01
N VAL A 35 -23.91 5.88 -11.97
CA VAL A 35 -23.53 4.48 -11.71
C VAL A 35 -22.04 4.39 -11.35
N PHE A 36 -21.19 5.12 -12.06
CA PHE A 36 -19.73 5.10 -11.83
C PHE A 36 -19.32 5.61 -10.46
N MET A 37 -20.11 6.49 -9.83
CA MET A 37 -19.87 6.91 -8.44
C MET A 37 -19.87 5.73 -7.44
N TYR A 38 -20.50 4.60 -7.77
CA TYR A 38 -20.53 3.40 -6.93
C TYR A 38 -19.49 2.33 -7.32
N LEU A 39 -18.77 2.53 -8.43
CA LEU A 39 -17.76 1.60 -8.93
C LEU A 39 -16.35 1.98 -8.47
N THR A 40 -15.45 1.01 -8.45
CA THR A 40 -14.03 1.25 -8.20
C THR A 40 -13.35 1.88 -9.43
N PRO A 41 -12.27 2.66 -9.25
CA PRO A 41 -11.54 3.24 -10.39
C PRO A 41 -11.12 2.24 -11.49
N PRO A 42 -10.67 0.99 -11.17
CA PRO A 42 -10.37 0.00 -12.20
C PRO A 42 -11.62 -0.44 -12.99
N GLU A 43 -12.76 -0.61 -12.33
CA GLU A 43 -14.04 -0.95 -12.98
C GLU A 43 -14.48 0.18 -13.92
N ILE A 44 -14.39 1.44 -13.49
CA ILE A 44 -14.67 2.62 -14.33
C ILE A 44 -13.78 2.60 -15.58
N CYS A 45 -12.47 2.41 -15.42
CA CYS A 45 -11.52 2.35 -16.53
C CYS A 45 -11.82 1.20 -17.50
N ASN A 46 -12.24 0.03 -16.99
CA ASN A 46 -12.63 -1.10 -17.82
C ASN A 46 -13.92 -0.81 -18.61
N LEU A 47 -14.93 -0.24 -17.95
CA LEU A 47 -16.21 0.13 -18.56
C LEU A 47 -16.07 1.25 -19.60
N ALA A 48 -15.16 2.20 -19.38
CA ALA A 48 -14.83 3.26 -20.34
C ALA A 48 -14.38 2.76 -21.72
N ARG A 49 -13.96 1.49 -21.82
CA ARG A 49 -13.52 0.87 -23.08
C ARG A 49 -14.67 0.32 -23.93
N LEU A 50 -15.87 0.18 -23.37
CA LEU A 50 -16.99 -0.50 -24.01
C LEU A 50 -17.67 0.34 -25.10
N ASN A 51 -17.93 1.63 -24.83
CA ASN A 51 -18.59 2.52 -25.79
C ASN A 51 -18.28 4.00 -25.51
N ARG A 52 -18.75 4.90 -26.38
CA ARG A 52 -18.50 6.36 -26.29
C ARG A 52 -19.15 6.99 -25.06
N ALA A 53 -20.42 6.67 -24.76
CA ALA A 53 -21.13 7.23 -23.61
C ALA A 53 -20.42 6.88 -22.29
N PHE A 54 -19.95 5.63 -22.16
CA PHE A 54 -19.20 5.15 -20.99
C PHE A 54 -17.83 5.84 -20.90
N ARG A 55 -17.16 6.08 -22.04
CA ARG A 55 -15.90 6.82 -22.07
C ARG A 55 -16.07 8.28 -21.65
N GLY A 56 -17.14 8.94 -22.12
CA GLY A 56 -17.49 10.31 -21.74
C GLY A 56 -17.77 10.40 -20.24
N ALA A 57 -18.66 9.54 -19.74
CA ALA A 57 -18.99 9.45 -18.32
C ALA A 57 -17.76 9.17 -17.43
N ALA A 58 -16.86 8.28 -17.86
CA ALA A 58 -15.62 7.96 -17.13
C ALA A 58 -14.59 9.11 -17.12
N SER A 59 -14.82 10.17 -17.88
CA SER A 59 -13.96 11.36 -17.91
C SER A 59 -14.58 12.53 -17.15
N SER A 60 -15.76 12.35 -16.55
CA SER A 60 -16.45 13.38 -15.77
C SER A 60 -15.77 13.61 -14.42
N ASP A 61 -15.54 14.87 -14.06
CA ASP A 61 -14.94 15.24 -12.77
C ASP A 61 -15.81 14.85 -11.57
N SER A 62 -17.13 14.83 -11.69
CA SER A 62 -18.01 14.41 -10.59
C SER A 62 -17.78 12.96 -10.16
N VAL A 63 -17.46 12.09 -11.13
CA VAL A 63 -17.10 10.69 -10.86
C VAL A 63 -15.80 10.63 -10.06
N TRP A 64 -14.76 11.33 -10.51
CA TRP A 64 -13.42 11.25 -9.88
C TRP A 64 -13.31 12.04 -8.58
N GLU A 65 -14.11 13.08 -8.38
CA GLU A 65 -14.27 13.76 -7.10
C GLU A 65 -14.70 12.79 -6.01
N SER A 66 -15.67 11.90 -6.29
CA SER A 66 -16.11 10.87 -5.34
C SER A 66 -15.04 9.82 -5.02
N LYS A 67 -13.95 9.75 -5.81
CA LYS A 67 -12.84 8.80 -5.62
C LYS A 67 -11.60 9.42 -5.00
N LEU A 68 -11.53 10.75 -4.94
CA LEU A 68 -10.43 11.46 -4.32
C LEU A 68 -10.67 11.58 -2.80
N PRO A 69 -9.62 11.56 -1.98
CA PRO A 69 -9.76 11.86 -0.56
C PRO A 69 -10.19 13.33 -0.39
N SER A 70 -10.95 13.62 0.67
CA SER A 70 -11.47 14.97 0.95
C SER A 70 -10.38 16.06 1.03
N ASN A 71 -9.16 15.68 1.40
CA ASN A 71 -8.01 16.58 1.54
C ASN A 71 -7.06 16.58 0.34
N TYR A 72 -7.47 16.08 -0.84
CA TYR A 72 -6.58 15.98 -2.01
C TYR A 72 -5.94 17.32 -2.41
N LEU A 73 -6.64 18.44 -2.21
CA LEU A 73 -6.08 19.78 -2.46
C LEU A 73 -4.89 20.09 -1.55
N TYR A 74 -4.96 19.69 -0.29
CA TYR A 74 -3.84 19.84 0.64
C TYR A 74 -2.67 18.93 0.23
N LEU A 75 -2.95 17.71 -0.24
CA LEU A 75 -1.92 16.81 -0.76
C LEU A 75 -1.20 17.39 -1.99
N LEU A 76 -1.93 18.05 -2.88
CA LEU A 76 -1.32 18.74 -4.04
C LEU A 76 -0.45 19.92 -3.60
N HIS A 77 -0.89 20.68 -2.61
CA HIS A 77 -0.11 21.77 -2.03
C HIS A 77 1.17 21.27 -1.36
N LEU A 78 1.10 20.15 -0.61
CA LEU A 78 2.27 19.49 0.01
C LEU A 78 3.33 19.12 -1.04
N LEU A 79 2.91 18.75 -2.24
CA LEU A 79 3.79 18.38 -3.34
C LEU A 79 4.28 19.57 -4.18
N HIS A 80 3.95 20.81 -3.79
CA HIS A 80 4.24 22.03 -4.55
C HIS A 80 3.71 22.00 -5.99
N ILE A 81 2.63 21.25 -6.23
CA ILE A 81 1.99 21.17 -7.53
C ILE A 81 1.00 22.33 -7.63
N ASN A 82 1.47 23.44 -8.18
CA ASN A 82 0.64 24.61 -8.42
C ASN A 82 -0.56 24.20 -9.28
N SER A 83 -1.77 24.46 -8.76
CA SER A 83 -3.07 24.26 -9.41
C SER A 83 -3.30 25.12 -10.66
N THR A 84 -2.24 25.73 -11.22
CA THR A 84 -2.27 26.57 -12.42
C THR A 84 -2.35 25.75 -13.71
N SER A 85 -2.25 24.42 -13.64
CA SER A 85 -2.58 23.52 -14.75
C SER A 85 -3.95 22.89 -14.50
N SER A 86 -4.84 22.99 -15.49
CA SER A 86 -6.22 22.48 -15.51
C SER A 86 -6.26 20.94 -15.53
N LEU A 87 -5.62 20.27 -14.57
CA LEU A 87 -5.70 18.81 -14.46
C LEU A 87 -7.12 18.42 -14.10
N SER A 88 -7.68 17.48 -14.86
CA SER A 88 -8.95 16.86 -14.49
C SER A 88 -8.80 16.11 -13.17
N LYS A 89 -9.90 15.90 -12.43
CA LYS A 89 -9.87 15.10 -11.19
C LYS A 89 -9.42 13.67 -11.44
N LYS A 90 -9.64 13.16 -12.66
CA LYS A 90 -9.09 11.90 -13.15
C LYS A 90 -7.56 11.91 -13.19
N ASP A 91 -6.97 12.97 -13.75
CA ASP A 91 -5.52 13.10 -13.85
C ASP A 91 -4.88 13.29 -12.47
N ILE A 92 -5.54 14.04 -11.59
CA ILE A 92 -5.14 14.18 -10.18
C ILE A 92 -5.15 12.81 -9.50
N PHE A 93 -6.22 12.03 -9.64
CA PHE A 93 -6.28 10.67 -9.09
C PHE A 93 -5.15 9.79 -9.62
N ALA A 94 -4.91 9.82 -10.94
CA ALA A 94 -3.87 9.03 -11.58
C ALA A 94 -2.45 9.43 -11.14
N LEU A 95 -2.23 10.72 -10.90
CA LEU A 95 -1.00 11.27 -10.34
C LEU A 95 -0.79 10.79 -8.90
N LEU A 96 -1.78 11.03 -8.03
CA LEU A 96 -1.71 10.66 -6.62
C LEU A 96 -1.69 9.14 -6.40
N SER A 97 -2.11 8.34 -7.38
CA SER A 97 -2.00 6.86 -7.37
C SER A 97 -0.58 6.34 -7.59
N ARG A 98 0.40 7.22 -7.82
CA ARG A 98 1.82 6.88 -7.93
C ARG A 98 2.51 7.14 -6.58
N PRO A 99 3.61 6.43 -6.29
CA PRO A 99 4.54 6.82 -5.22
C PRO A 99 4.95 8.28 -5.35
N LEU A 100 4.67 9.09 -4.33
CA LEU A 100 5.06 10.50 -4.30
C LEU A 100 5.84 10.79 -3.02
N PRO A 101 7.13 11.15 -3.12
CA PRO A 101 7.92 11.57 -1.97
C PRO A 101 7.40 12.90 -1.46
N PHE A 102 7.39 13.07 -0.15
CA PHE A 102 6.98 14.32 0.50
C PHE A 102 7.99 14.83 1.53
N ASP A 103 9.13 14.17 1.65
CA ASP A 103 10.30 14.66 2.38
C ASP A 103 11.45 14.98 1.43
N ASP A 104 12.33 15.89 1.84
CA ASP A 104 13.46 16.36 1.01
C ASP A 104 14.45 15.24 0.67
N HIS A 105 14.46 14.17 1.47
CA HIS A 105 15.37 13.04 1.32
C HIS A 105 14.80 11.86 0.51
N GLY A 106 13.52 11.91 0.11
CA GLY A 106 12.85 10.81 -0.60
C GLY A 106 12.78 9.51 0.21
N ASN A 107 12.70 9.60 1.54
CA ASN A 107 12.60 8.46 2.44
C ASN A 107 11.16 8.26 2.95
N LYS A 108 10.23 9.13 2.57
CA LYS A 108 8.81 9.04 2.92
C LYS A 108 7.95 9.30 1.69
N ASP A 109 7.17 8.30 1.34
CA ASP A 109 6.26 8.35 0.19
C ASP A 109 4.82 8.17 0.63
N PHE A 110 3.90 8.84 -0.04
CA PHE A 110 2.47 8.52 0.00
C PHE A 110 1.93 8.25 -1.41
N TRP A 111 0.77 7.60 -1.48
CA TRP A 111 0.04 7.35 -2.72
C TRP A 111 -1.43 7.01 -2.40
N LEU A 112 -2.32 7.10 -3.40
CA LEU A 112 -3.68 6.58 -3.29
C LEU A 112 -3.73 5.12 -3.69
N ASP A 113 -4.42 4.31 -2.89
CA ASP A 113 -4.80 2.98 -3.32
C ASP A 113 -5.73 3.07 -4.54
N ARG A 114 -5.37 2.35 -5.62
CA ARG A 114 -6.04 2.46 -6.92
C ARG A 114 -7.48 1.95 -6.91
N VAL A 115 -7.87 1.16 -5.90
CA VAL A 115 -9.20 0.55 -5.83
C VAL A 115 -10.13 1.38 -4.96
N THR A 116 -9.63 1.90 -3.83
CA THR A 116 -10.43 2.60 -2.83
C THR A 116 -10.27 4.11 -2.83
N GLY A 117 -9.17 4.64 -3.40
CA GLY A 117 -8.79 6.04 -3.27
C GLY A 117 -8.24 6.41 -1.88
N GLY A 118 -8.06 5.44 -0.99
CA GLY A 118 -7.52 5.68 0.35
C GLY A 118 -6.03 6.03 0.32
N VAL A 119 -5.63 7.02 1.12
CA VAL A 119 -4.23 7.46 1.22
C VAL A 119 -3.40 6.40 1.94
N CYS A 120 -2.37 5.91 1.29
CA CYS A 120 -1.38 4.98 1.81
C CYS A 120 -0.04 5.70 1.98
N MET A 121 0.79 5.21 2.88
CA MET A 121 2.11 5.76 3.16
C MET A 121 3.14 4.67 3.43
N SER A 122 4.40 4.96 3.08
CA SER A 122 5.56 4.16 3.45
C SER A 122 6.71 5.05 3.92
N ILE A 123 7.42 4.60 4.95
CA ILE A 123 8.54 5.31 5.57
C ILE A 123 9.74 4.36 5.56
N SER A 124 10.83 4.76 4.91
CA SER A 124 12.07 3.99 4.83
C SER A 124 12.74 3.84 6.18
N ALA A 125 13.48 2.75 6.37
CA ALA A 125 14.42 2.59 7.48
C ALA A 125 15.40 3.77 7.60
N LYS A 126 15.73 4.46 6.51
CA LYS A 126 16.57 5.68 6.52
C LYS A 126 15.94 6.89 7.21
N ALA A 127 14.62 6.91 7.33
CA ALA A 127 13.88 7.96 8.03
C ALA A 127 13.60 7.61 9.51
N MET A 128 14.14 6.49 10.00
CA MET A 128 13.96 6.01 11.37
C MET A 128 15.23 6.21 12.19
N SER A 129 15.06 6.38 13.49
CA SER A 129 16.16 6.37 14.45
C SER A 129 16.44 4.92 14.86
N ILE A 130 17.59 4.39 14.44
CA ILE A 130 18.00 3.02 14.74
C ILE A 130 19.26 3.06 15.62
N THR A 131 19.21 2.40 16.77
CA THR A 131 20.34 2.39 17.71
C THR A 131 21.57 1.73 17.08
N GLY A 132 22.68 2.47 17.04
CA GLY A 132 23.95 2.00 16.50
C GLY A 132 24.05 1.95 14.97
N ILE A 133 23.11 2.54 14.23
CA ILE A 133 23.04 2.48 12.75
C ILE A 133 24.30 2.98 12.02
N GLU A 134 25.03 3.90 12.63
CA GLU A 134 26.29 4.43 12.09
C GLU A 134 27.47 3.46 12.22
N ASP A 135 27.38 2.49 13.14
CA ASP A 135 28.44 1.51 13.36
C ASP A 135 28.29 0.34 12.37
N ARG A 136 29.18 0.31 11.39
CA ARG A 136 29.23 -0.74 10.36
C ARG A 136 29.46 -2.14 10.92
N ARG A 137 29.88 -2.29 12.18
CA ARG A 137 29.98 -3.60 12.84
C ARG A 137 28.60 -4.17 13.16
N TYR A 138 27.62 -3.31 13.43
CA TYR A 138 26.26 -3.70 13.76
C TYR A 138 25.34 -3.64 12.55
N TRP A 139 25.44 -2.59 11.72
CA TRP A 139 24.50 -2.34 10.64
C TRP A 139 25.16 -2.14 9.28
N ASN A 140 24.45 -2.52 8.22
CA ASN A 140 24.82 -2.16 6.86
C ASN A 140 23.60 -1.69 6.08
N TRP A 141 23.79 -0.68 5.24
CA TRP A 141 22.82 -0.35 4.21
C TRP A 141 23.03 -1.26 3.00
N ILE A 142 21.99 -1.98 2.59
CA ILE A 142 22.04 -2.87 1.41
C ILE A 142 21.16 -2.27 0.31
N PRO A 143 21.74 -1.88 -0.85
CA PRO A 143 20.98 -1.50 -2.02
C PRO A 143 20.18 -2.70 -2.56
N THR A 144 18.90 -2.51 -2.88
CA THR A 144 18.02 -3.60 -3.36
C THR A 144 16.79 -3.08 -4.07
N ASP A 145 16.41 -3.73 -5.18
CA ASP A 145 15.16 -3.44 -5.90
C ASP A 145 13.91 -4.05 -5.24
N GLU A 146 14.08 -4.83 -4.16
CA GLU A 146 12.95 -5.38 -3.39
C GLU A 146 12.32 -4.35 -2.43
N SER A 147 13.01 -3.24 -2.20
CA SER A 147 12.56 -2.07 -1.43
C SER A 147 12.06 -0.98 -2.37
N ARG A 148 11.03 -0.25 -1.95
CA ARG A 148 10.56 0.95 -2.65
C ARG A 148 11.55 2.10 -2.62
N PHE A 149 12.43 2.11 -1.61
CA PHE A 149 13.45 3.15 -1.41
C PHE A 149 14.81 2.72 -1.96
N HIS A 150 14.87 1.59 -2.67
CA HIS A 150 16.08 1.00 -3.23
C HIS A 150 17.18 0.66 -2.20
N VAL A 151 16.86 0.68 -0.91
CA VAL A 151 17.82 0.49 0.18
C VAL A 151 17.11 -0.03 1.43
N ILE A 152 17.78 -0.93 2.16
CA ILE A 152 17.29 -1.50 3.43
C ILE A 152 18.40 -1.46 4.49
N ALA A 153 18.03 -1.47 5.77
CA ALA A 153 18.96 -1.62 6.88
C ALA A 153 19.10 -3.12 7.22
N TYR A 154 20.34 -3.63 7.20
CA TYR A 154 20.66 -5.00 7.57
C TYR A 154 21.43 -5.03 8.88
N LEU A 155 20.88 -5.73 9.86
CA LEU A 155 21.48 -5.97 11.16
C LEU A 155 22.41 -7.19 11.08
N GLN A 156 23.70 -6.97 11.31
CA GLN A 156 24.69 -8.04 11.46
C GLN A 156 24.51 -8.74 12.81
N GLN A 157 24.63 -7.98 13.90
CA GLN A 157 24.51 -8.47 15.27
C GLN A 157 24.36 -7.30 16.24
N ILE A 158 23.52 -7.45 17.28
CA ILE A 158 23.39 -6.49 18.38
C ILE A 158 22.85 -7.18 19.65
N TRP A 159 23.04 -6.57 20.81
CA TRP A 159 22.46 -7.02 22.09
C TRP A 159 21.22 -6.20 22.45
N TRP A 160 21.31 -4.88 22.32
CA TRP A 160 20.22 -3.94 22.53
C TRP A 160 19.61 -3.54 21.19
N PHE A 161 18.38 -3.99 20.90
CA PHE A 161 17.71 -3.65 19.65
C PHE A 161 16.60 -2.63 19.89
N GLU A 162 16.69 -1.49 19.23
CA GLU A 162 15.71 -0.41 19.33
C GLU A 162 15.68 0.40 18.04
N LEU A 163 14.46 0.58 17.53
CA LEU A 163 14.13 1.38 16.38
C LEU A 163 12.90 2.22 16.71
N ASP A 164 12.99 3.52 16.46
CA ASP A 164 11.90 4.47 16.64
C ASP A 164 11.69 5.29 15.36
N GLY A 165 10.45 5.67 15.10
CA GLY A 165 10.10 6.55 13.99
C GLY A 165 8.87 7.38 14.28
N ALA A 166 8.75 8.48 13.54
CA ALA A 166 7.61 9.39 13.65
C ALA A 166 7.29 10.01 12.29
N VAL A 167 6.01 10.26 12.06
CA VAL A 167 5.53 10.98 10.89
C VAL A 167 4.41 11.94 11.29
N LYS A 168 4.44 13.14 10.73
CA LYS A 168 3.37 14.12 10.79
C LYS A 168 2.77 14.22 9.41
N PHE A 169 1.48 13.93 9.28
CA PHE A 169 0.84 13.95 7.98
C PHE A 169 -0.66 14.26 8.10
N PRO A 170 -1.23 15.00 7.12
CA PRO A 170 -2.67 15.24 7.01
C PRO A 170 -3.38 13.95 6.55
N PHE A 171 -3.55 12.97 7.42
CA PHE A 171 -4.32 11.79 7.03
C PHE A 171 -5.81 12.17 6.85
N PRO A 172 -6.47 11.72 5.77
CA PRO A 172 -7.94 11.78 5.71
C PRO A 172 -8.56 11.02 6.87
N ALA A 173 -9.81 11.35 7.21
CA ALA A 173 -10.53 10.60 8.23
C ALA A 173 -10.71 9.13 7.82
N GLY A 174 -10.52 8.22 8.77
CA GLY A 174 -10.59 6.79 8.52
C GLY A 174 -9.80 5.96 9.52
N VAL A 175 -9.82 4.64 9.33
CA VAL A 175 -9.06 3.69 10.16
C VAL A 175 -7.84 3.22 9.40
N TYR A 176 -6.67 3.34 10.01
CA TYR A 176 -5.38 3.02 9.43
C TYR A 176 -4.71 1.89 10.19
N THR A 177 -4.11 0.96 9.47
CA THR A 177 -3.25 -0.09 10.00
C THR A 177 -1.78 0.29 9.82
N LEU A 178 -1.00 0.17 10.88
CA LEU A 178 0.46 0.30 10.84
C LEU A 178 1.13 -1.09 10.82
N SER A 179 2.10 -1.30 9.93
CA SER A 179 2.90 -2.52 9.88
C SER A 179 4.35 -2.30 9.48
N PHE A 180 5.26 -3.09 10.04
CA PHE A 180 6.68 -3.13 9.68
C PHE A 180 6.94 -4.20 8.62
N ARG A 181 7.62 -3.85 7.53
CA ARG A 181 8.07 -4.82 6.54
C ARG A 181 9.49 -5.27 6.85
N LEU A 182 9.60 -6.53 7.27
CA LEU A 182 10.85 -7.14 7.74
C LEU A 182 11.18 -8.39 6.95
N HIS A 183 12.45 -8.77 6.94
CA HIS A 183 12.92 -10.02 6.34
C HIS A 183 14.05 -10.61 7.20
N LEU A 184 13.94 -11.90 7.53
CA LEU A 184 15.01 -12.61 8.23
C LEU A 184 15.94 -13.28 7.22
N GLY A 185 17.23 -13.00 7.36
CA GLY A 185 18.29 -13.47 6.48
C GLY A 185 18.84 -12.38 5.57
N ARG A 186 20.08 -12.57 5.13
CA ARG A 186 20.67 -11.72 4.09
C ARG A 186 20.33 -12.29 2.73
N PHE A 187 19.71 -11.50 1.86
CA PHE A 187 19.43 -11.93 0.50
C PHE A 187 20.32 -11.19 -0.51
N SER A 188 20.56 -11.82 -1.65
CA SER A 188 21.31 -11.25 -2.77
C SER A 188 20.77 -11.79 -4.08
N ARG A 189 20.92 -11.01 -5.16
CA ARG A 189 20.66 -11.47 -6.52
C ARG A 189 21.97 -11.87 -7.18
N ARG A 190 22.05 -13.11 -7.65
CA ARG A 190 23.17 -13.62 -8.46
C ARG A 190 22.61 -14.29 -9.71
N LEU A 191 23.05 -13.87 -10.89
CA LEU A 191 22.61 -14.43 -12.18
C LEU A 191 21.08 -14.46 -12.33
N GLY A 192 20.40 -13.39 -11.92
CA GLY A 192 18.93 -13.29 -11.97
C GLY A 192 18.19 -14.13 -10.92
N ARG A 193 18.87 -14.99 -10.16
CA ARG A 193 18.28 -15.80 -9.08
C ARG A 193 18.45 -15.11 -7.73
N ARG A 194 17.40 -15.15 -6.91
CA ARG A 194 17.41 -14.67 -5.54
C ARG A 194 17.95 -15.77 -4.63
N VAL A 195 18.96 -15.45 -3.83
CA VAL A 195 19.58 -16.37 -2.87
C VAL A 195 19.51 -15.75 -1.49
N CYS A 196 18.98 -16.50 -0.51
CA CYS A 196 18.95 -16.09 0.89
C CYS A 196 20.00 -16.87 1.68
N ARG A 197 20.71 -16.18 2.58
CA ARG A 197 21.70 -16.74 3.51
C ARG A 197 21.27 -16.44 4.93
N PHE A 198 21.35 -17.45 5.79
CA PHE A 198 20.91 -17.38 7.18
C PHE A 198 22.05 -17.62 8.18
N GLU A 199 23.31 -17.68 7.71
CA GLU A 199 24.51 -17.93 8.53
C GLU A 199 24.63 -16.99 9.74
N HIS A 200 24.08 -15.78 9.64
CA HIS A 200 24.14 -14.76 10.69
C HIS A 200 22.76 -14.50 11.34
N THR A 201 21.72 -15.26 10.99
CA THR A 201 20.38 -15.12 11.56
C THR A 201 20.26 -15.93 12.84
N HIS A 202 20.09 -15.25 13.96
CA HIS A 202 20.04 -15.87 15.29
C HIS A 202 19.35 -14.95 16.31
N GLY A 203 18.84 -15.54 17.40
CA GLY A 203 18.38 -14.84 18.61
C GLY A 203 16.94 -14.32 18.58
N TRP A 204 16.30 -14.26 17.41
CA TRP A 204 14.95 -13.73 17.26
C TRP A 204 13.82 -14.69 17.68
N GLU A 205 14.18 -15.94 17.96
CA GLU A 205 13.34 -17.00 18.50
C GLU A 205 13.29 -17.02 20.04
N ILE A 206 14.24 -16.37 20.70
CA ILE A 206 14.45 -16.49 22.15
C ILE A 206 13.43 -15.64 22.92
N LYS A 207 13.16 -14.43 22.45
CA LYS A 207 12.20 -13.49 23.05
C LYS A 207 11.48 -12.68 21.99
N PRO A 208 10.23 -12.25 22.28
CA PRO A 208 9.44 -11.50 21.32
C PRO A 208 9.99 -10.09 21.13
N VAL A 209 9.87 -9.60 19.91
CA VAL A 209 10.05 -8.19 19.58
C VAL A 209 8.74 -7.47 19.88
N ARG A 210 8.84 -6.39 20.65
CA ARG A 210 7.71 -5.50 20.95
C ARG A 210 7.60 -4.44 19.87
N PHE A 211 6.42 -4.33 19.28
CA PHE A 211 6.05 -3.26 18.39
C PHE A 211 5.05 -2.36 19.09
N GLU A 212 5.19 -1.05 18.93
CA GLU A 212 4.29 -0.07 19.55
C GLU A 212 3.92 1.00 18.52
N LEU A 213 2.70 1.52 18.63
CA LEU A 213 2.26 2.73 17.95
C LEU A 213 1.61 3.67 18.97
N SER A 214 1.81 4.97 18.77
CA SER A 214 1.08 6.01 19.49
C SER A 214 0.77 7.19 18.58
N THR A 215 -0.33 7.89 18.84
CA THR A 215 -0.78 9.05 18.07
C THR A 215 -0.87 10.30 18.95
N SER A 216 -0.91 11.48 18.33
CA SER A 216 -1.01 12.78 19.03
C SER A 216 -2.26 12.94 19.89
N ASP A 217 -3.34 12.24 19.57
CA ASP A 217 -4.61 12.22 20.33
C ASP A 217 -4.64 11.16 21.44
N GLY A 218 -3.53 10.46 21.66
CA GLY A 218 -3.36 9.52 22.76
C GLY A 218 -3.79 8.07 22.47
N GLN A 219 -4.16 7.72 21.23
CA GLN A 219 -4.36 6.31 20.89
C GLN A 219 -3.03 5.56 20.96
N GLN A 220 -3.08 4.31 21.42
CA GLN A 220 -1.93 3.44 21.54
C GLN A 220 -2.31 2.00 21.18
N ALA A 221 -1.39 1.30 20.54
CA ALA A 221 -1.48 -0.15 20.38
C ALA A 221 -0.08 -0.74 20.43
N SER A 222 0.01 -1.97 20.94
CA SER A 222 1.26 -2.73 20.95
C SER A 222 1.00 -4.19 20.64
N CYS A 223 2.01 -4.86 20.10
CA CYS A 223 2.02 -6.29 19.92
C CYS A 223 3.42 -6.85 20.16
N GLU A 224 3.48 -8.11 20.57
CA GLU A 224 4.74 -8.81 20.80
C GLU A 224 4.76 -10.08 19.94
N VAL A 225 5.82 -10.24 19.13
CA VAL A 225 5.95 -11.36 18.20
C VAL A 225 7.41 -11.82 18.16
N CYS A 226 7.63 -13.12 18.29
CA CYS A 226 8.93 -13.72 18.01
C CYS A 226 9.09 -13.84 16.48
N LEU A 227 10.13 -13.22 15.92
CA LEU A 227 10.26 -13.12 14.46
C LEU A 227 10.60 -14.45 13.79
N ASP A 228 11.19 -15.38 14.54
CA ASP A 228 11.72 -16.65 14.05
C ASP A 228 11.07 -17.85 14.72
N GLU A 229 9.75 -17.80 14.91
CA GLU A 229 8.99 -18.96 15.40
C GLU A 229 8.83 -20.02 14.30
N PRO A 230 9.09 -21.30 14.60
CA PRO A 230 8.68 -22.39 13.74
C PRO A 230 7.15 -22.47 13.72
N ASP A 231 6.53 -22.38 12.54
CA ASP A 231 5.09 -22.63 12.42
C ASP A 231 4.80 -24.09 12.83
N CYS A 232 3.78 -24.27 13.68
CA CYS A 232 3.46 -25.53 14.33
C CYS A 232 2.70 -26.53 13.44
N ASP A 233 2.49 -26.23 12.16
CA ASP A 233 1.61 -27.02 11.29
C ASP A 233 2.05 -26.94 9.81
N ASP A 234 3.18 -27.56 9.45
CA ASP A 234 3.32 -28.25 8.16
C ASP A 234 4.72 -28.86 7.99
N THR A 235 4.76 -30.19 7.85
CA THR A 235 5.96 -31.02 7.76
C THR A 235 6.79 -30.85 6.48
N TYR A 236 6.42 -30.00 5.53
CA TYR A 236 7.22 -29.78 4.32
C TYR A 236 7.10 -28.32 3.85
N THR A 237 8.19 -27.56 4.01
CA THR A 237 8.47 -26.23 3.43
C THR A 237 7.55 -25.06 3.84
N ASN A 238 8.01 -24.21 4.77
CA ASN A 238 8.10 -22.74 4.59
C ASN A 238 8.66 -22.06 5.86
N HIS A 239 9.96 -21.78 5.87
CA HIS A 239 10.55 -20.98 6.94
C HIS A 239 10.05 -19.53 6.78
N LYS A 240 9.59 -18.86 7.85
CA LYS A 240 9.40 -17.39 7.87
C LYS A 240 10.64 -16.64 7.36
N ARG A 241 11.80 -17.29 7.50
CA ARG A 241 13.09 -16.89 6.95
C ARG A 241 13.08 -16.85 5.42
N GLY A 242 13.65 -15.79 4.86
CA GLY A 242 13.85 -15.68 3.41
C GLY A 242 12.71 -14.97 2.66
N CYS A 243 11.60 -14.64 3.32
CA CYS A 243 10.50 -13.88 2.74
C CYS A 243 10.33 -12.52 3.42
N TRP A 244 9.76 -11.56 2.68
CA TRP A 244 9.32 -10.29 3.27
C TRP A 244 7.99 -10.49 3.97
N ILE A 245 7.89 -10.07 5.23
CA ILE A 245 6.71 -10.22 6.07
C ILE A 245 6.33 -8.85 6.62
N ASP A 246 5.04 -8.52 6.52
CA ASP A 246 4.47 -7.31 7.11
C ASP A 246 3.92 -7.62 8.51
N TYR A 247 4.64 -7.23 9.55
CA TYR A 247 4.25 -7.37 10.95
C TYR A 247 3.30 -6.25 11.34
N LYS A 248 2.03 -6.58 11.60
CA LYS A 248 1.00 -5.63 12.02
C LYS A 248 1.23 -5.22 13.48
N VAL A 249 1.29 -3.92 13.72
CA VAL A 249 1.42 -3.33 15.07
C VAL A 249 0.05 -3.10 15.68
N GLY A 250 -0.83 -2.46 14.93
CA GLY A 250 -2.15 -2.08 15.41
C GLY A 250 -2.89 -1.22 14.40
N GLU A 251 -4.04 -0.70 14.84
CA GLU A 251 -4.85 0.23 14.09
C GLU A 251 -5.05 1.51 14.89
N PHE A 252 -5.21 2.62 14.19
CA PHE A 252 -5.56 3.92 14.78
C PHE A 252 -6.60 4.60 13.90
N VAL A 253 -7.38 5.49 14.51
CA VAL A 253 -8.46 6.23 13.85
C VAL A 253 -8.05 7.68 13.65
N VAL A 254 -8.32 8.25 12.48
CA VAL A 254 -8.15 9.67 12.20
C VAL A 254 -9.53 10.30 12.10
N ASN A 255 -9.76 11.36 12.88
CA ASN A 255 -11.01 12.12 12.90
C ASN A 255 -10.89 13.36 12.01
N GLU A 256 -12.01 13.84 11.45
CA GLU A 256 -12.03 15.00 10.54
C GLU A 256 -11.60 16.33 11.20
N SER A 257 -11.56 16.38 12.54
CA SER A 257 -11.19 17.57 13.30
C SER A 257 -9.69 17.87 13.33
N GLU A 258 -8.82 16.91 12.99
CA GLU A 258 -7.38 17.07 13.06
C GLU A 258 -6.79 17.45 11.69
N ALA A 259 -6.15 18.62 11.61
CA ALA A 259 -5.49 19.05 10.38
C ALA A 259 -4.24 18.21 10.05
N ILE A 260 -3.51 17.75 11.08
CA ILE A 260 -2.28 16.97 10.97
C ILE A 260 -2.23 15.98 12.13
N THR A 261 -2.10 14.69 11.83
CA THR A 261 -1.94 13.64 12.84
C THR A 261 -0.45 13.27 12.94
N GLU A 262 0.09 13.27 14.16
CA GLU A 262 1.42 12.73 14.45
C GLU A 262 1.29 11.27 14.84
N VAL A 263 1.93 10.38 14.09
CA VAL A 263 1.99 8.94 14.39
C VAL A 263 3.44 8.59 14.73
N ARG A 264 3.64 8.04 15.92
CA ARG A 264 4.91 7.49 16.39
C ARG A 264 4.82 5.98 16.43
N PHE A 265 5.92 5.32 16.11
CA PHE A 265 6.00 3.87 16.11
C PHE A 265 7.39 3.41 16.56
N SER A 266 7.43 2.23 17.16
CA SER A 266 8.68 1.65 17.63
C SER A 266 8.71 0.14 17.42
N MET A 267 9.92 -0.40 17.35
CA MET A 267 10.20 -1.83 17.32
C MET A 267 11.41 -2.09 18.23
N LYS A 268 11.19 -2.81 19.34
CA LYS A 268 12.15 -2.91 20.44
C LYS A 268 12.32 -4.35 20.93
N GLN A 269 13.56 -4.70 21.21
CA GLN A 269 13.92 -5.87 21.99
C GLN A 269 15.21 -5.53 22.75
N ILE A 270 15.01 -5.03 23.97
CA ILE A 270 16.03 -4.36 24.78
C ILE A 270 16.73 -5.32 25.76
N ASP A 271 16.26 -6.56 25.87
CA ASP A 271 16.89 -7.55 26.73
C ASP A 271 18.29 -7.95 26.25
N CYS A 272 19.33 -7.48 26.95
CA CYS A 272 20.72 -7.87 26.71
C CYS A 272 21.05 -9.32 27.14
N THR A 273 20.08 -10.23 27.11
CA THR A 273 20.24 -11.63 27.54
C THR A 273 20.88 -12.53 26.48
N HIS A 274 20.82 -12.13 25.21
CA HIS A 274 21.40 -12.85 24.07
C HIS A 274 21.71 -11.84 22.95
N SER A 275 22.63 -12.20 22.05
CA SER A 275 22.81 -11.44 20.82
C SER A 275 21.79 -11.85 19.78
N LYS A 276 21.42 -10.91 18.91
CA LYS A 276 20.50 -11.15 17.78
C LYS A 276 21.04 -10.53 16.51
N GLY A 277 20.79 -11.17 15.37
CA GLY A 277 21.41 -10.78 14.09
C GLY A 277 20.66 -11.30 12.87
N GLY A 278 21.03 -10.81 11.70
CA GLY A 278 20.48 -11.25 10.41
C GLY A 278 19.05 -10.76 10.12
N LEU A 279 18.69 -9.56 10.59
CA LEU A 279 17.40 -8.90 10.31
C LEU A 279 17.56 -7.82 9.24
N CYS A 280 16.72 -7.86 8.22
CA CYS A 280 16.52 -6.80 7.24
C CYS A 280 15.29 -5.96 7.62
N VAL A 281 15.46 -4.65 7.74
CA VAL A 281 14.39 -3.66 7.95
C VAL A 281 14.26 -2.84 6.67
N ASP A 282 13.08 -2.89 6.03
CA ASP A 282 12.79 -2.12 4.82
C ASP A 282 12.09 -0.80 5.15
N ALA A 283 10.83 -0.91 5.57
CA ALA A 283 9.96 0.25 5.74
C ALA A 283 8.81 -0.03 6.72
N VAL A 284 8.20 1.05 7.20
CA VAL A 284 6.90 1.03 7.86
C VAL A 284 5.83 1.45 6.86
N PHE A 285 4.72 0.73 6.86
CA PHE A 285 3.54 1.01 6.03
C PHE A 285 2.38 1.46 6.91
N ILE A 286 1.73 2.54 6.50
CA ILE A 286 0.47 3.02 7.06
C ILE A 286 -0.56 2.96 5.94
N VAL A 287 -1.55 2.09 6.07
CA VAL A 287 -2.54 1.83 5.01
C VAL A 287 -3.96 1.76 5.61
N PRO A 288 -4.99 2.24 4.91
CA PRO A 288 -6.37 2.10 5.37
C PRO A 288 -6.74 0.64 5.66
N SER A 289 -7.27 0.35 6.86
CA SER A 289 -7.52 -1.02 7.34
C SER A 289 -8.47 -1.82 6.43
N GLY A 290 -9.43 -1.16 5.79
CA GLY A 290 -10.37 -1.77 4.83
C GLY A 290 -9.71 -2.37 3.58
N LEU A 291 -8.44 -2.07 3.31
CA LEU A 291 -7.69 -2.57 2.16
C LEU A 291 -7.21 -4.02 2.30
N LYS A 292 -6.79 -4.43 3.51
CA LYS A 292 -6.19 -5.76 3.72
C LYS A 292 -7.21 -6.89 3.57
N GLY A 293 -8.50 -6.63 3.83
CA GLY A 293 -9.60 -7.60 3.66
C GLY A 293 -10.04 -7.87 2.21
N ARG A 294 -9.60 -7.06 1.23
CA ARG A 294 -9.90 -7.29 -0.20
C ARG A 294 -8.79 -8.06 -0.92
N ARG A 295 -7.51 -7.78 -0.64
CA ARG A 295 -6.38 -8.52 -1.25
C ARG A 295 -6.41 -10.04 -0.99
N ARG A 296 -6.90 -10.50 0.16
CA ARG A 296 -7.10 -11.95 0.42
C ARG A 296 -8.19 -12.57 -0.45
N ARG A 297 -9.21 -11.81 -0.87
CA ARG A 297 -10.30 -12.30 -1.72
C ARG A 297 -9.91 -12.37 -3.20
N ASP A 298 -9.01 -11.51 -3.65
CA ASP A 298 -8.54 -11.49 -5.05
C ASP A 298 -7.45 -12.53 -5.35
N ILE A 299 -6.86 -13.17 -4.32
CA ILE A 299 -5.91 -14.29 -4.48
C ILE A 299 -6.64 -15.65 -4.44
N MET A 300 -7.90 -15.68 -4.01
CA MET A 300 -8.73 -16.89 -3.93
C MET A 300 -9.80 -16.97 -5.04
N LYS A 301 -9.63 -16.25 -6.15
CA LYS A 301 -10.50 -16.34 -7.34
C LYS A 301 -9.71 -16.63 -8.60
#